data_AF-Q693A8-F1
#
_entry.id   AF-Q693A8-F1
#
_cell.length_a   1.000
_cell.length_b   1.000
_cell.length_c   1.000
_cell.angle_alpha   90.00
_cell.angle_beta   90.00
_cell.angle_gamma   90.00
#
_symmetry.space_group_name_H-M   'P 1'
#
loop_
_entity.id
_entity.type
_entity.pdbx_description
1 polymer ?
#
loop_
_entity_poly.entity_id
_entity_poly.type
_entity_poly.pdbx_seq_one_letter_code
_entity_poly.pdbx_strand_id
1 'polypeptide(L)'
;MNKYIKQWCFAVFMLSLSSVALAAPKGICTPDNGVFHSTLDFSGYLITANENKVGTTFNTTVTNGSSYPGRCHCDTGNVGEFPYIYYTSKINQALTYAGVHSNINYYDLNPNLDVGIAIDILGVGYVNAPFEYHANNPSGNTKYNCNRIEP
;
A
#
# COMPACT_ATOMS: atom_id res chain seq x y z
N MET A 1 -29.65 -28.61 37.18
CA MET A 1 -29.60 -28.40 35.71
C MET A 1 -29.73 -26.94 35.25
N ASN A 2 -30.15 -26.00 36.11
CA ASN A 2 -30.44 -24.60 35.71
C ASN A 2 -29.25 -23.61 35.86
N LYS A 3 -28.21 -24.00 36.61
CA LYS A 3 -27.03 -23.14 36.89
C LYS A 3 -26.07 -23.05 35.71
N TYR A 4 -25.83 -24.19 35.03
CA TYR A 4 -24.91 -24.27 33.89
C TYR A 4 -25.48 -23.62 32.63
N ILE A 5 -26.80 -23.63 32.44
CA ILE A 5 -27.49 -22.98 31.31
C ILE A 5 -27.32 -21.46 31.40
N LYS A 6 -27.54 -20.86 32.58
CA LYS A 6 -27.36 -19.42 32.78
C LYS A 6 -25.91 -18.98 32.56
N GLN A 7 -24.95 -19.79 32.98
CA GLN A 7 -23.51 -19.51 32.83
C GLN A 7 -23.06 -19.62 31.37
N TRP A 8 -23.60 -20.58 30.63
CA TRP A 8 -23.40 -20.69 29.18
C TRP A 8 -23.99 -19.51 28.41
N CYS A 9 -25.22 -19.08 28.75
CA CYS A 9 -25.84 -17.91 28.11
C CYS A 9 -25.04 -16.63 28.36
N PHE A 10 -24.48 -16.44 29.55
CA PHE A 10 -23.69 -15.26 29.88
C PHE A 10 -22.35 -15.23 29.13
N ALA A 11 -21.69 -16.40 28.96
CA ALA A 11 -20.46 -16.52 28.18
C ALA A 11 -20.69 -16.25 26.69
N VAL A 12 -21.76 -16.79 26.12
CA VAL A 12 -22.13 -16.56 24.71
C VAL A 12 -22.51 -15.09 24.46
N PHE A 13 -23.20 -14.45 25.40
CA PHE A 13 -23.51 -13.02 25.32
C PHE A 13 -22.24 -12.16 25.35
N MET A 14 -21.30 -12.42 26.25
CA MET A 14 -20.03 -11.68 26.32
C MET A 14 -19.15 -11.86 25.07
N LEU A 15 -19.11 -13.06 24.48
CA LEU A 15 -18.42 -13.33 23.21
C LEU A 15 -19.06 -12.59 22.02
N SER A 16 -20.38 -12.40 22.03
CA SER A 16 -21.11 -11.67 20.98
C SER A 16 -20.92 -10.14 21.04
N LEU A 17 -20.52 -9.59 22.19
CA LEU A 17 -20.19 -8.16 22.34
C LEU A 17 -18.72 -7.83 22.02
N SER A 18 -17.84 -8.82 21.94
CA SER A 18 -16.42 -8.61 21.61
C SER A 18 -16.12 -8.49 20.11
N SER A 19 -17.10 -8.69 19.24
CA SER A 19 -16.96 -8.41 17.81
C SER A 19 -17.12 -6.92 17.54
N VAL A 20 -16.08 -6.15 17.88
CA VAL A 20 -15.80 -4.92 17.14
C VAL A 20 -15.43 -5.37 15.72
N ALA A 21 -16.43 -5.45 14.86
CA ALA A 21 -16.19 -5.41 13.43
C ALA A 21 -15.55 -4.04 13.16
N LEU A 22 -14.23 -3.98 13.21
CA LEU A 22 -13.45 -2.89 12.64
C LEU A 22 -13.81 -2.90 11.16
N ALA A 23 -14.84 -2.14 10.80
CA ALA A 23 -15.19 -1.90 9.43
C ALA A 23 -13.91 -1.42 8.76
N ALA A 24 -13.42 -2.18 7.77
CA ALA A 24 -12.30 -1.74 6.95
C ALA A 24 -12.61 -0.30 6.51
N PRO A 25 -11.71 0.67 6.73
CA PRO A 25 -11.97 2.05 6.35
C PRO A 25 -12.28 2.05 4.86
N LYS A 26 -13.55 2.27 4.52
CA LYS A 26 -14.06 2.28 3.14
C LYS A 26 -13.76 3.60 2.42
N GLY A 27 -12.93 4.45 3.02
CA GLY A 27 -12.44 5.66 2.41
C GLY A 27 -11.43 5.36 1.32
N ILE A 28 -11.91 5.08 0.12
CA ILE A 28 -11.06 4.91 -1.06
C ILE A 28 -10.53 6.29 -1.46
N CYS A 29 -9.21 6.41 -1.58
CA CYS A 29 -8.59 7.54 -2.25
C CYS A 29 -8.60 7.32 -3.76
N THR A 30 -9.20 8.24 -4.50
CA THR A 30 -9.29 8.20 -5.96
C THR A 30 -8.65 9.45 -6.56
N PRO A 31 -7.83 9.32 -7.61
CA PRO A 31 -7.40 10.47 -8.40
C PRO A 31 -8.61 11.20 -9.01
N ASP A 32 -8.55 12.52 -9.14
CA ASP A 32 -9.70 13.32 -9.62
C ASP A 32 -10.14 12.96 -11.05
N ASN A 33 -9.21 12.45 -11.86
CA ASN A 33 -9.43 12.10 -13.27
C ASN A 33 -9.34 10.59 -13.53
N GLY A 34 -9.65 9.75 -12.54
CA GLY A 34 -9.63 8.30 -12.69
C GLY A 34 -8.28 7.69 -12.37
N VAL A 35 -7.56 7.12 -13.35
CA VAL A 35 -6.26 6.46 -13.12
C VAL A 35 -5.12 7.38 -13.54
N PHE A 36 -4.17 7.61 -12.63
CA PHE A 36 -2.92 8.25 -12.97
C PHE A 36 -1.90 7.21 -13.43
N HIS A 37 -1.35 7.38 -14.63
CA HIS A 37 -0.31 6.53 -15.18
C HIS A 37 1.04 7.21 -15.06
N SER A 38 1.97 6.55 -14.37
CA SER A 38 3.37 6.98 -14.28
C SER A 38 4.23 6.10 -15.19
N THR A 39 4.82 6.68 -16.23
CA THR A 39 5.85 6.02 -17.02
C THR A 39 7.21 6.31 -16.39
N LEU A 40 7.87 5.26 -15.90
CA LEU A 40 9.21 5.34 -15.33
C LEU A 40 10.20 4.82 -16.37
N ASP A 41 11.15 5.66 -16.75
CA ASP A 41 12.22 5.28 -17.66
C ASP A 41 13.48 4.92 -16.86
N PHE A 42 14.17 3.87 -17.30
CA PHE A 42 15.42 3.36 -16.73
C PHE A 42 16.63 3.78 -17.59
N SER A 43 16.49 4.84 -18.38
CA SER A 43 17.54 5.32 -19.27
C SER A 43 18.76 5.83 -18.50
N GLY A 44 19.94 5.56 -19.07
CA GLY A 44 21.22 6.03 -18.54
C GLY A 44 22.00 5.03 -17.69
N TYR A 45 21.46 3.85 -17.36
CA TYR A 45 22.26 2.81 -16.72
C TYR A 45 23.03 1.98 -17.74
N LEU A 46 24.36 2.12 -17.76
CA LEU A 46 25.25 1.32 -18.60
C LEU A 46 25.69 0.07 -17.83
N ILE A 47 25.20 -1.09 -18.25
CA ILE A 47 25.70 -2.38 -17.76
C ILE A 47 27.04 -2.67 -18.45
N THR A 48 28.14 -2.68 -17.70
CA THR A 48 29.44 -3.03 -18.27
C THR A 48 29.55 -4.52 -18.57
N ALA A 49 30.50 -4.92 -19.43
CA ALA A 49 30.72 -6.32 -19.75
C ALA A 49 31.01 -7.21 -18.53
N ASN A 50 31.65 -6.65 -17.49
CA ASN A 50 31.95 -7.39 -16.27
C ASN A 50 30.71 -7.61 -15.38
N GLU A 51 29.74 -6.71 -15.48
CA GLU A 51 28.48 -6.73 -14.72
C GLU A 51 27.37 -7.51 -15.45
N ASN A 52 27.49 -7.68 -16.77
CA ASN A 52 26.59 -8.50 -17.59
C ASN A 52 26.79 -10.00 -17.33
N LYS A 53 26.38 -10.43 -16.14
CA LYS A 53 26.45 -11.80 -15.64
C LYS A 53 25.15 -12.13 -14.94
N VAL A 54 24.76 -13.40 -15.02
CA VAL A 54 23.58 -13.91 -14.34
C VAL A 54 23.69 -13.67 -12.84
N GLY A 55 22.60 -13.17 -12.24
CA GLY A 55 22.53 -12.88 -10.80
C GLY A 55 23.07 -11.51 -10.39
N THR A 56 23.62 -10.71 -11.30
CA THR A 56 23.98 -9.33 -10.97
C THR A 56 22.71 -8.50 -10.76
N THR A 57 22.68 -7.74 -9.66
CA THR A 57 21.55 -6.86 -9.30
C THR A 57 21.98 -5.40 -9.36
N PHE A 58 21.11 -4.55 -9.90
CA PHE A 58 21.32 -3.10 -9.98
C PHE A 58 20.16 -2.37 -9.32
N ASN A 59 20.47 -1.44 -8.42
CA ASN A 59 19.47 -0.60 -7.76
C ASN A 59 19.53 0.79 -8.37
N THR A 60 18.40 1.27 -8.88
CA THR A 60 18.25 2.63 -9.38
C THR A 60 16.97 3.24 -8.86
N THR A 61 17.04 4.52 -8.51
CA THR A 61 15.86 5.31 -8.16
C THR A 61 15.35 6.01 -9.41
N VAL A 62 14.10 5.77 -9.75
CA VAL A 62 13.43 6.39 -10.90
C VAL A 62 12.23 7.20 -10.42
N THR A 63 12.05 8.38 -11.00
CA THR A 63 10.89 9.24 -10.79
C THR A 63 10.57 9.97 -12.07
N ASN A 64 9.28 10.15 -12.36
CA ASN A 64 8.83 11.01 -13.45
C ASN A 64 8.55 12.45 -12.98
N GLY A 65 8.81 12.77 -11.71
CA GLY A 65 8.58 14.08 -11.09
C GLY A 65 7.12 14.55 -11.13
N SER A 66 6.19 13.69 -11.51
CA SER A 66 4.81 14.06 -11.78
C SER A 66 3.96 13.96 -10.53
N SER A 67 2.93 14.79 -10.45
CA SER A 67 1.96 14.80 -9.36
C SER A 67 0.54 14.76 -9.91
N TYR A 68 -0.36 14.13 -9.19
CA TYR A 68 -1.79 14.11 -9.52
C TYR A 68 -2.63 14.53 -8.30
N PRO A 69 -3.72 15.28 -8.52
CA PRO A 69 -4.70 15.52 -7.47
C PRO A 69 -5.45 14.23 -7.14
N GLY A 70 -5.64 13.96 -5.86
CA GLY A 70 -6.46 12.85 -5.37
C GLY A 70 -7.36 13.29 -4.23
N ARG A 71 -8.52 12.63 -4.13
CA ARG A 71 -9.52 12.84 -3.07
C ARG A 71 -9.78 11.53 -2.38
N CYS A 72 -9.89 11.56 -1.06
CA CYS A 72 -10.27 10.41 -0.26
C CYS A 72 -11.72 10.57 0.21
N HIS A 73 -12.54 9.53 0.02
CA HIS A 73 -13.88 9.50 0.59
C HIS A 73 -13.80 9.21 2.09
N CYS A 74 -14.71 9.77 2.89
CA CYS A 74 -14.75 9.54 4.33
C CYS A 74 -16.17 9.13 4.74
N ASP A 75 -16.37 7.84 4.92
CA ASP A 75 -17.68 7.24 5.23
C ASP A 75 -18.09 7.43 6.71
N THR A 76 -17.14 7.69 7.62
CA THR A 76 -17.39 7.61 9.07
C THR A 76 -17.31 8.96 9.78
N GLY A 77 -18.45 9.41 10.33
CA GLY A 77 -18.54 10.40 11.41
C GLY A 77 -18.56 11.89 11.02
N ASN A 78 -18.68 12.75 12.04
CA ASN A 78 -18.63 14.22 11.94
C ASN A 78 -17.20 14.75 11.76
N VAL A 79 -16.20 13.88 11.81
CA VAL A 79 -14.79 14.26 11.78
C VAL A 79 -14.31 14.20 10.34
N GLY A 80 -14.15 15.36 9.72
CA GLY A 80 -13.64 15.50 8.35
C GLY A 80 -12.13 15.28 8.22
N GLU A 81 -11.45 14.69 9.20
CA GLU A 81 -9.99 14.59 9.25
C GLU A 81 -9.51 13.16 9.50
N PHE A 82 -8.42 12.75 8.85
CA PHE A 82 -7.74 11.48 9.11
C PHE A 82 -6.20 11.65 9.18
N PRO A 83 -5.51 10.87 10.02
CA PRO A 83 -4.07 11.06 10.29
C PRO A 83 -3.14 10.41 9.27
N TYR A 84 -3.60 9.36 8.56
CA TYR A 84 -2.75 8.54 7.69
C TYR A 84 -3.47 8.16 6.39
N ILE A 85 -2.71 8.09 5.30
CA ILE A 85 -3.13 7.43 4.06
C ILE A 85 -2.49 6.05 4.01
N TYR A 86 -3.29 5.04 3.70
CA TYR A 86 -2.83 3.66 3.55
C TYR A 86 -2.67 3.32 2.07
N TYR A 87 -1.50 2.81 1.71
CA TYR A 87 -1.13 2.45 0.34
C TYR A 87 -1.13 0.94 0.18
N THR A 88 -1.51 0.49 -1.01
CA THR A 88 -1.44 -0.91 -1.41
C THR A 88 -0.83 -0.98 -2.80
N SER A 89 0.21 -1.79 -2.95
CA SER A 89 0.85 -2.07 -4.23
C SER A 89 0.52 -3.48 -4.67
N LYS A 90 -0.02 -3.62 -5.88
CA LYS A 90 -0.33 -4.90 -6.52
C LYS A 90 0.44 -5.00 -7.82
N ILE A 91 1.11 -6.12 -8.03
CA ILE A 91 1.81 -6.39 -9.28
C ILE A 91 0.80 -6.79 -10.35
N ASN A 92 0.99 -6.28 -11.57
CA ASN A 92 0.13 -6.60 -12.70
C ASN A 92 0.21 -8.11 -12.99
N GLN A 93 -0.95 -8.75 -13.20
CA GLN A 93 -1.04 -10.19 -13.47
C GLN A 93 -0.34 -10.61 -14.77
N ALA A 94 -0.03 -9.67 -15.67
CA ALA A 94 0.75 -9.91 -16.86
C ALA A 94 2.25 -10.19 -16.58
N LEU A 95 2.75 -9.86 -15.39
CA LEU A 95 4.11 -10.14 -14.98
C LEU A 95 4.20 -11.49 -14.28
N THR A 96 5.17 -12.31 -14.68
CA THR A 96 5.43 -13.62 -14.09
C THR A 96 6.41 -13.48 -12.93
N TYR A 97 6.16 -14.17 -11.82
CA TYR A 97 7.05 -14.16 -10.68
C TYR A 97 8.33 -14.96 -10.94
N ALA A 98 9.49 -14.33 -10.73
CA ALA A 98 10.82 -14.88 -11.03
C ALA A 98 11.54 -15.40 -9.77
N GLY A 99 11.25 -14.84 -8.59
CA GLY A 99 11.89 -15.25 -7.34
C GLY A 99 12.00 -14.13 -6.29
N VAL A 100 12.73 -14.40 -5.21
CA VAL A 100 13.08 -13.40 -4.19
C VAL A 100 14.60 -13.25 -4.10
N HIS A 101 15.08 -12.02 -4.14
CA HIS A 101 16.46 -11.68 -3.80
C HIS A 101 16.49 -10.48 -2.86
N SER A 102 17.30 -10.55 -1.80
CA SER A 102 17.42 -9.47 -0.80
C SER A 102 16.08 -8.96 -0.24
N ASN A 103 15.14 -9.88 -0.01
CA ASN A 103 13.77 -9.60 0.45
C ASN A 103 12.90 -8.77 -0.52
N ILE A 104 13.27 -8.73 -1.81
CA ILE A 104 12.49 -8.11 -2.88
C ILE A 104 11.98 -9.22 -3.80
N ASN A 105 10.69 -9.15 -4.15
CA ASN A 105 10.10 -10.04 -5.15
C ASN A 105 10.45 -9.53 -6.55
N TYR A 106 10.99 -10.41 -7.37
CA TYR A 106 11.36 -10.15 -8.76
C TYR A 106 10.34 -10.76 -9.72
N TYR A 107 10.17 -10.09 -10.85
CA TYR A 107 9.24 -10.49 -11.90
C TYR A 107 9.88 -10.39 -13.28
N ASP A 108 9.57 -11.34 -14.16
CA ASP A 108 10.11 -11.40 -15.52
C ASP A 108 9.72 -10.13 -16.29
N LEU A 109 10.70 -9.34 -16.70
CA LEU A 109 10.48 -8.20 -17.58
C LEU A 109 10.67 -8.62 -19.05
N ASN A 110 11.72 -9.40 -19.30
CA ASN A 110 12.05 -10.00 -20.59
C ASN A 110 12.96 -11.24 -20.38
N PRO A 111 13.36 -11.98 -21.43
CA PRO A 111 14.17 -13.21 -21.27
C PRO A 111 15.55 -13.03 -20.60
N ASN A 112 15.99 -11.81 -20.31
CA ASN A 112 17.31 -11.52 -19.75
C ASN A 112 17.26 -10.65 -18.49
N LEU A 113 16.11 -10.08 -18.13
CA LEU A 113 15.98 -9.13 -17.03
C LEU A 113 14.73 -9.41 -16.21
N ASP A 114 14.92 -9.42 -14.90
CA ASP A 114 13.87 -9.41 -13.92
C ASP A 114 13.81 -8.04 -13.25
N VAL A 115 12.62 -7.63 -12.79
CA VAL A 115 12.42 -6.36 -12.10
C VAL A 115 11.89 -6.60 -10.69
N GLY A 116 12.57 -6.01 -9.71
CA GLY A 116 12.10 -5.85 -8.35
C GLY A 116 11.72 -4.39 -8.11
N ILE A 117 10.62 -4.14 -7.39
CA ILE A 117 10.08 -2.78 -7.22
C ILE A 117 9.97 -2.47 -5.74
N ALA A 118 10.45 -1.28 -5.35
CA ALA A 118 10.15 -0.68 -4.06
C ALA A 118 9.60 0.74 -4.29
N ILE A 119 8.61 1.15 -3.50
CA ILE A 119 7.90 2.42 -3.66
C ILE A 119 8.18 3.28 -2.43
N ASP A 120 8.63 4.52 -2.66
CA ASP A 120 8.83 5.49 -1.58
C ASP A 120 7.48 5.99 -1.07
N ILE A 121 7.23 5.81 0.24
CA ILE A 121 6.04 6.30 0.93
C ILE A 121 6.47 7.43 1.88
N LEU A 122 5.73 8.55 1.83
CA LEU A 122 6.00 9.75 2.63
C LEU A 122 6.24 9.42 4.12
N GLY A 123 7.41 9.78 4.62
CA GLY A 123 7.81 9.60 6.03
C GLY A 123 8.10 8.16 6.45
N VAL A 124 8.10 7.22 5.50
CA VAL A 124 8.43 5.80 5.69
C VAL A 124 9.70 5.44 4.93
N GLY A 125 9.83 5.89 3.69
CA GLY A 125 10.88 5.45 2.77
C GLY A 125 10.39 4.35 1.82
N TYR A 126 11.33 3.65 1.20
CA TYR A 126 11.06 2.59 0.23
C TYR A 126 10.47 1.34 0.88
N VAL A 127 9.28 0.94 0.40
CA VAL A 127 8.60 -0.30 0.78
C VAL A 127 8.58 -1.25 -0.41
N ASN A 128 9.06 -2.48 -0.21
CA ASN A 128 9.13 -3.50 -1.25
C ASN A 128 7.73 -3.90 -1.71
N ALA A 129 7.47 -3.83 -3.02
CA ALA A 129 6.22 -4.25 -3.62
C ALA A 129 6.23 -5.77 -3.92
N PRO A 130 5.06 -6.43 -3.88
CA PRO A 130 3.75 -5.91 -3.44
C PRO A 130 3.64 -5.76 -1.92
N PHE A 131 2.74 -4.91 -1.47
CA PHE A 131 2.41 -4.70 -0.05
C PHE A 131 0.96 -4.25 0.10
N GLU A 132 0.37 -4.48 1.27
CA GLU A 132 -1.01 -4.07 1.58
C GLU A 132 -1.07 -3.19 2.83
N TYR A 133 -1.97 -2.21 2.81
CA TYR A 133 -2.29 -1.34 3.95
C TYR A 133 -1.08 -0.71 4.64
N HIS A 134 -0.08 -0.28 3.87
CA HIS A 134 1.07 0.41 4.44
C HIS A 134 0.74 1.89 4.65
N ALA A 135 0.66 2.33 5.91
CA ALA A 135 0.43 3.73 6.24
C ALA A 135 1.64 4.59 5.86
N ASN A 136 1.38 5.83 5.44
CA ASN A 136 2.41 6.87 5.50
C ASN A 136 2.64 7.37 6.93
N ASN A 137 3.69 8.15 7.12
CA ASN A 137 4.03 8.73 8.42
C ASN A 137 4.40 10.21 8.26
N PRO A 138 3.41 11.08 7.95
CA PRO A 138 3.68 12.50 7.76
C PRO A 138 4.15 13.11 9.09
N SER A 139 5.11 14.03 9.02
CA SER A 139 5.64 14.68 10.23
C SER A 139 4.62 15.66 10.84
N GLY A 140 4.73 15.86 12.16
CA GLY A 140 4.00 16.90 12.90
C GLY A 140 2.50 16.62 13.08
N ASN A 141 1.70 17.69 12.99
CA ASN A 141 0.24 17.67 13.13
C ASN A 141 -0.49 17.57 11.78
N THR A 142 0.14 16.97 10.77
CA THR A 142 -0.47 16.82 9.44
C THR A 142 -1.73 15.97 9.55
N LYS A 143 -2.85 16.55 9.16
CA LYS A 143 -4.13 15.87 9.05
C LYS A 143 -4.66 16.04 7.64
N TYR A 144 -5.15 14.95 7.06
CA TYR A 144 -5.79 14.99 5.77
C TYR A 144 -7.26 15.33 5.96
N ASN A 145 -7.74 16.34 5.25
CA ASN A 145 -9.13 16.77 5.33
C ASN A 145 -9.94 16.17 4.17
N CYS A 146 -11.14 15.69 4.47
CA CYS A 146 -12.09 15.13 3.51
C CYS A 146 -12.96 16.21 2.83
N ASN A 147 -12.70 17.50 3.08
CA ASN A 147 -13.49 18.66 2.63
C ASN A 147 -14.99 18.53 2.94
N ARG A 148 -15.35 17.97 4.10
CA ARG A 148 -16.74 18.04 4.59
C ARG A 148 -16.99 19.45 5.12
N ILE A 149 -18.06 20.09 4.66
CA ILE A 149 -18.59 21.30 5.29
C ILE A 149 -19.16 20.84 6.63
N GLU A 150 -18.59 21.32 7.73
CA GLU A 150 -19.14 21.10 9.08
C GLU A 150 -20.54 21.73 9.16
N PRO A 151 -21.52 21.06 9.78
CA PRO A 151 -22.89 21.58 9.89
C PRO A 151 -22.98 22.85 10.75
#